data_AF-A0A519Y8Y4-F1
#
_entry.id   AF-A0A519Y8Y4-F1
#
_cell.length_a   1.000
_cell.length_b   1.000
_cell.length_c   1.000
_cell.angle_alpha   90.00
_cell.angle_beta   90.00
_cell.angle_gamma   90.00
#
_symmetry.space_group_name_H-M   'P 1'
#
loop_
_entity.id
_entity.type
_entity.pdbx_description
1 polymer ?
#
loop_
_entity_poly.entity_id
_entity_poly.type
_entity_poly.pdbx_seq_one_letter_code
_entity_poly.pdbx_strand_id
1 'polypeptide(L)'
;MPYRHTIGARTYQFADLKALLARASPPRAGDVLAGVAAATYEERVAAQSMLAALAPGLMPEMVAAVSKLLRNQELIAVTRRVEVVTRFRNTLGLRGHLATRLQPNHPTDDLRGIAASLVDGLLYGSGDAVLGINPATDNVQAVSDLLQMLDGVRAQYEIPTQTCVLCHVTTTLELIKRGAPVDLAFQSIAGTEAANKSFGISLSVLQEAWEATLALGRGTLGDNVMYFETGQGSALSANAHHGLDQQTCEARAYAVARRYRPLLVNSVVGFIGPEYLYDGKQIIRAALEDHFCGKLLGLPMGVDVCYTNHAEADQDDMDTLLTLLGVAGCNFIMGVPGADDIMLGYQSTSFHDALYLRRVLGLRPAPEFAAWLAQQGIFDASGRQLPVAA
;
A
#
# COMPACT_ATOMS: atom_id res chain seq x y z
N MET A 1 -27.66 -9.82 10.44
CA MET A 1 -27.41 -10.53 9.16
C MET A 1 -26.40 -11.64 9.43
N PRO A 2 -26.52 -12.83 8.81
CA PRO A 2 -25.56 -13.92 8.99
C PRO A 2 -24.22 -13.61 8.32
N TYR A 3 -23.12 -14.03 8.93
CA TYR A 3 -21.78 -13.92 8.37
C TYR A 3 -21.54 -15.06 7.39
N ARG A 4 -20.97 -14.78 6.21
CA ARG A 4 -20.78 -15.76 5.14
C ARG A 4 -19.40 -15.65 4.51
N HIS A 5 -18.73 -16.79 4.34
CA HIS A 5 -17.45 -16.87 3.66
C HIS A 5 -17.38 -18.11 2.77
N THR A 6 -16.82 -17.98 1.57
CA THR A 6 -16.75 -19.05 0.58
C THR A 6 -15.30 -19.49 0.39
N ILE A 7 -15.05 -20.80 0.51
CA ILE A 7 -13.77 -21.43 0.20
C ILE A 7 -14.04 -22.44 -0.94
N GLY A 8 -13.45 -22.20 -2.11
CA GLY A 8 -13.72 -23.00 -3.31
C GLY A 8 -15.21 -22.98 -3.67
N ALA A 9 -15.82 -24.16 -3.78
CA ALA A 9 -17.25 -24.30 -4.08
C ALA A 9 -18.15 -24.29 -2.82
N ARG A 10 -17.58 -24.20 -1.61
CA ARG A 10 -18.32 -24.35 -0.35
C ARG A 10 -18.48 -23.02 0.36
N THR A 11 -19.72 -22.68 0.69
CA THR A 11 -20.07 -21.48 1.47
C THR A 11 -20.35 -21.86 2.92
N TYR A 12 -19.61 -21.25 3.84
CA TYR A 12 -19.81 -21.35 5.28
C TYR A 12 -20.68 -20.19 5.76
N GLN A 13 -21.62 -20.47 6.66
CA GLN A 13 -22.51 -19.47 7.24
C GLN A 13 -22.48 -19.54 8.76
N PHE A 14 -22.27 -18.39 9.40
CA PHE A 14 -22.31 -18.24 10.86
C PHE A 14 -23.50 -17.34 11.21
N ALA A 15 -24.33 -17.79 12.14
CA ALA A 15 -25.61 -17.14 12.44
C ALA A 15 -25.44 -15.71 12.99
N ASP A 16 -24.44 -15.51 13.85
CA ASP A 16 -24.15 -14.25 14.53
C ASP A 16 -22.64 -14.15 14.88
N LEU A 17 -22.24 -13.02 15.48
CA LEU A 17 -20.83 -12.76 15.82
C LEU A 17 -20.34 -13.74 16.90
N LYS A 18 -21.21 -14.14 17.82
CA LYS A 18 -20.90 -15.11 18.88
C LYS A 18 -20.52 -16.47 18.28
N ALA A 19 -21.32 -16.95 17.32
CA ALA A 19 -21.03 -18.19 16.59
C ALA A 19 -19.73 -18.07 15.78
N LEU A 20 -19.52 -16.94 15.11
CA LEU A 20 -18.29 -16.69 14.35
C LEU A 20 -17.04 -16.76 15.25
N LEU A 21 -17.06 -16.06 16.40
CA LEU A 21 -15.97 -16.06 17.37
C LEU A 21 -15.69 -17.47 17.94
N ALA A 22 -16.74 -18.22 18.28
CA ALA A 22 -16.59 -19.58 18.79
C ALA A 22 -15.97 -20.51 17.73
N ARG A 23 -16.48 -20.48 16.50
CA ARG A 23 -15.99 -21.34 15.40
C ARG A 23 -14.57 -20.97 14.96
N ALA A 24 -14.13 -19.72 15.15
CA ALA A 24 -12.75 -19.30 14.84
C ALA A 24 -11.70 -19.80 15.86
N SER A 25 -12.12 -20.27 17.03
CA SER A 25 -11.23 -20.68 18.11
C SER A 25 -10.50 -22.00 17.79
N PRO A 26 -9.25 -22.18 18.28
CA PRO A 26 -8.61 -23.50 18.31
C PRO A 26 -9.51 -24.53 19.03
N PRO A 27 -9.38 -25.83 18.71
CA PRO A 27 -10.28 -26.84 19.25
C PRO A 27 -10.05 -27.00 20.74
N ARG A 28 -11.10 -26.88 21.54
CA ARG A 28 -11.08 -27.05 23.01
C ARG A 28 -12.21 -28.00 23.39
N ALA A 29 -11.93 -28.94 24.30
CA ALA A 29 -12.92 -29.95 24.71
C ALA A 29 -14.21 -29.33 25.27
N GLY A 30 -14.11 -28.21 26.01
CA GLY A 30 -15.28 -27.48 26.50
C GLY A 30 -16.14 -26.88 25.39
N ASP A 31 -15.51 -26.30 24.36
CA ASP A 31 -16.24 -25.71 23.22
C ASP A 31 -16.90 -26.81 22.37
N VAL A 32 -16.29 -27.99 22.27
CA VAL A 32 -16.88 -29.18 21.65
C VAL A 32 -18.08 -29.67 22.46
N LEU A 33 -17.93 -29.83 23.79
CA LEU A 33 -19.00 -30.24 24.70
C LEU A 33 -20.19 -29.28 24.66
N ALA A 34 -19.92 -27.97 24.57
CA ALA A 34 -20.94 -26.93 24.44
C ALA A 34 -21.55 -26.83 23.04
N GLY A 35 -21.05 -27.59 22.05
CA GLY A 35 -21.55 -27.59 20.67
C GLY A 35 -21.17 -26.36 19.83
N VAL A 36 -20.21 -25.55 20.30
CA VAL A 36 -19.85 -24.25 19.70
C VAL A 36 -18.55 -24.27 18.89
N ALA A 37 -17.67 -25.26 19.10
CA ALA A 37 -16.40 -25.40 18.36
C ALA A 37 -16.60 -25.74 16.88
N ALA A 38 -15.81 -25.20 15.95
CA ALA A 38 -15.88 -25.59 14.54
C ALA A 38 -15.82 -27.11 14.35
N ALA A 39 -16.72 -27.64 13.52
CA ALA A 39 -16.83 -29.07 13.22
C ALA A 39 -15.63 -29.58 12.40
N THR A 40 -14.98 -28.71 11.65
CA THR A 40 -13.81 -29.04 10.83
C THR A 40 -12.74 -27.96 10.90
N TYR A 41 -11.50 -28.32 10.57
CA TYR A 41 -10.42 -27.36 10.39
C TYR A 41 -10.76 -26.32 9.32
N GLU A 42 -11.38 -26.75 8.21
CA GLU A 42 -11.79 -25.89 7.10
C GLU A 42 -12.84 -24.85 7.54
N GLU A 43 -13.85 -25.24 8.32
CA GLU A 43 -14.83 -24.31 8.90
C GLU A 43 -14.17 -23.30 9.84
N ARG A 44 -13.19 -23.72 10.65
CA ARG A 44 -12.42 -22.80 11.50
C ARG A 44 -11.66 -21.77 10.67
N VAL A 45 -11.01 -22.21 9.58
CA VAL A 45 -10.33 -21.30 8.65
C VAL A 45 -11.32 -20.34 8.02
N ALA A 46 -12.49 -20.81 7.59
CA ALA A 46 -13.55 -19.94 7.06
C ALA A 46 -14.02 -18.90 8.09
N ALA A 47 -14.16 -19.30 9.35
CA ALA A 47 -14.48 -18.38 10.45
C ALA A 47 -13.37 -17.34 10.67
N GLN A 48 -12.09 -17.76 10.67
CA GLN A 48 -10.96 -16.85 10.82
C GLN A 48 -10.86 -15.85 9.66
N SER A 49 -11.07 -16.28 8.42
CA SER A 49 -11.12 -15.39 7.25
C SER A 49 -12.29 -14.40 7.35
N MET A 50 -13.44 -14.85 7.84
CA MET A 50 -14.60 -13.99 8.03
C MET A 50 -14.39 -12.95 9.16
N LEU A 51 -13.60 -13.26 10.19
CA LEU A 51 -13.22 -12.29 11.22
C LEU A 51 -12.43 -11.10 10.64
N ALA A 52 -11.59 -11.33 9.63
CA ALA A 52 -10.86 -10.23 8.98
C ALA A 52 -11.81 -9.21 8.33
N ALA A 53 -12.97 -9.65 7.84
CA ALA A 53 -13.97 -8.76 7.26
C ALA A 53 -14.77 -7.95 8.31
N LEU A 54 -14.50 -8.14 9.61
CA LEU A 54 -15.04 -7.28 10.67
C LEU A 54 -14.34 -5.92 10.75
N ALA A 55 -13.33 -5.67 9.92
CA ALA A 55 -12.60 -4.41 9.86
C ALA A 55 -13.47 -3.15 9.94
N PRO A 56 -14.64 -3.02 9.27
CA PRO A 56 -15.50 -1.84 9.40
C PRO A 56 -16.02 -1.55 10.82
N GLY A 57 -16.10 -2.57 11.68
CA GLY A 57 -16.49 -2.44 13.09
C GLY A 57 -15.34 -2.09 14.03
N LEU A 58 -14.10 -2.09 13.55
CA LEU A 58 -12.93 -1.72 14.34
C LEU A 58 -12.69 -0.20 14.28
N MET A 59 -12.55 0.40 15.46
CA MET A 59 -12.06 1.77 15.59
C MET A 59 -10.53 1.80 15.48
N PRO A 60 -9.94 2.85 14.89
CA PRO A 60 -8.49 2.93 14.75
C PRO A 60 -7.75 2.90 16.09
N GLU A 61 -8.32 3.50 17.15
CA GLU A 61 -7.74 3.46 18.50
C GLU A 61 -7.70 2.04 19.08
N MET A 62 -8.68 1.19 18.77
CA MET A 62 -8.68 -0.22 19.20
C MET A 62 -7.54 -0.99 18.54
N VAL A 63 -7.34 -0.78 17.24
CA VAL A 63 -6.28 -1.43 16.47
C VAL A 63 -4.90 -0.92 16.92
N ALA A 64 -4.76 0.38 17.14
CA ALA A 64 -3.55 0.99 17.68
C ALA A 64 -3.24 0.55 19.11
N ALA A 65 -4.25 0.26 19.93
CA ALA A 65 -4.05 -0.30 21.27
C ALA A 65 -3.52 -1.73 21.19
N VAL A 66 -4.04 -2.55 20.27
CA VAL A 66 -3.54 -3.92 20.06
C VAL A 66 -2.11 -3.90 19.53
N SER A 67 -1.77 -3.07 18.54
CA SER A 67 -0.42 -3.05 17.97
C SER A 67 0.66 -2.79 19.03
N LYS A 68 0.38 -1.89 19.99
CA LYS A 68 1.25 -1.55 21.13
C LYS A 68 1.51 -2.72 22.08
N LEU A 69 0.62 -3.71 22.14
CA LEU A 69 0.74 -4.88 23.02
C LEU A 69 1.46 -6.06 22.35
N LEU A 70 1.66 -6.00 21.03
CA LEU A 70 2.24 -7.10 20.25
C LEU A 70 3.73 -6.90 20.05
N ARG A 71 4.49 -7.99 20.10
CA ARG A 71 5.88 -8.04 19.61
C ARG A 71 5.92 -8.09 18.09
N ASN A 72 7.09 -7.82 17.50
CA ASN A 72 7.27 -7.81 16.03
C ASN A 72 6.81 -9.11 15.37
N GLN A 73 7.16 -10.27 15.93
CA GLN A 73 6.73 -11.57 15.39
C GLN A 73 5.19 -11.75 15.40
N GLU A 74 4.49 -11.13 16.36
CA GLU A 74 3.04 -11.21 16.48
C GLU A 74 2.37 -10.24 15.50
N LEU A 75 2.92 -9.02 15.33
CA LEU A 75 2.50 -8.09 14.27
C LEU A 75 2.61 -8.76 12.89
N ILE A 76 3.74 -9.40 12.59
CA ILE A 76 3.98 -10.12 11.34
C ILE A 76 3.02 -11.30 11.18
N ALA A 77 2.91 -12.17 12.18
CA ALA A 77 2.13 -13.40 12.09
C ALA A 77 0.62 -13.15 11.94
N VAL A 78 0.09 -12.11 12.60
CA VAL A 78 -1.31 -11.72 12.44
C VAL A 78 -1.51 -11.10 11.06
N THR A 79 -0.68 -10.13 10.67
CA THR A 79 -0.86 -9.40 9.41
C THR A 79 -0.75 -10.32 8.19
N ARG A 80 0.13 -11.33 8.23
CA ARG A 80 0.26 -12.35 7.17
C ARG A 80 -1.01 -13.13 6.87
N ARG A 81 -1.97 -13.15 7.80
CA ARG A 81 -3.28 -13.81 7.62
C ARG A 81 -4.33 -12.88 6.99
N VAL A 82 -4.12 -11.58 7.02
CA VAL A 82 -5.06 -10.58 6.51
C VAL A 82 -4.75 -10.28 5.05
N GLU A 83 -5.63 -10.75 4.17
CA GLU A 83 -5.55 -10.49 2.74
C GLU A 83 -6.51 -9.34 2.38
N VAL A 84 -5.95 -8.27 1.79
CA VAL A 84 -6.73 -7.11 1.31
C VAL A 84 -6.43 -6.93 -0.16
N VAL A 85 -7.42 -7.26 -0.99
CA VAL A 85 -7.30 -7.25 -2.45
C VAL A 85 -8.03 -6.04 -3.01
N THR A 86 -7.32 -5.27 -3.84
CA THR A 86 -7.85 -4.10 -4.57
C THR A 86 -7.59 -4.24 -6.06
N ARG A 87 -8.41 -3.60 -6.89
CA ARG A 87 -8.36 -3.72 -8.34
C ARG A 87 -8.60 -2.39 -9.04
N PHE A 88 -7.82 -2.13 -10.08
CA PHE A 88 -8.06 -1.05 -11.02
C PHE A 88 -7.76 -1.50 -12.45
N ARG A 89 -6.48 -1.57 -12.85
CA ARG A 89 -6.04 -2.18 -14.12
C ARG A 89 -5.44 -3.57 -13.96
N ASN A 90 -4.98 -3.87 -12.75
CA ASN A 90 -4.49 -5.17 -12.32
C ASN A 90 -5.03 -5.51 -10.92
N THR A 91 -4.65 -6.67 -10.40
CA THR A 91 -5.07 -7.14 -9.07
C THR A 91 -3.91 -7.10 -8.08
N LEU A 92 -4.06 -6.32 -7.00
CA LEU A 92 -3.04 -6.14 -5.97
C LEU A 92 -3.43 -6.83 -4.65
N GLY A 93 -2.43 -7.16 -3.82
CA GLY A 93 -2.62 -7.66 -2.46
C GLY A 93 -2.93 -9.15 -2.31
N LEU A 94 -2.87 -9.91 -3.42
CA LEU A 94 -3.02 -11.37 -3.40
C LEU A 94 -1.88 -12.04 -2.61
N ARG A 95 -2.19 -13.09 -1.86
CA ARG A 95 -1.19 -13.94 -1.21
C ARG A 95 -0.20 -14.48 -2.24
N GLY A 96 1.09 -14.43 -1.92
CA GLY A 96 2.15 -14.89 -2.82
C GLY A 96 2.56 -13.85 -3.86
N HIS A 97 2.06 -12.62 -3.74
CA HIS A 97 2.39 -11.52 -4.64
C HIS A 97 2.96 -10.34 -3.86
N LEU A 98 3.86 -9.59 -4.49
CA LEU A 98 4.41 -8.33 -4.01
C LEU A 98 4.51 -7.39 -5.20
N ALA A 99 3.81 -6.26 -5.11
CA ALA A 99 3.86 -5.23 -6.12
C ALA A 99 4.89 -4.15 -5.77
N THR A 100 5.23 -3.30 -6.74
CA THR A 100 6.09 -2.14 -6.52
C THR A 100 5.52 -0.89 -7.18
N ARG A 101 5.67 0.24 -6.49
CA ARG A 101 5.58 1.55 -7.12
C ARG A 101 6.89 1.81 -7.87
N LEU A 102 6.82 2.09 -9.16
CA LEU A 102 7.98 2.62 -9.88
C LEU A 102 7.95 4.14 -9.69
N GLN A 103 8.99 4.69 -9.04
CA GLN A 103 9.11 6.10 -8.70
C GLN A 103 10.26 6.76 -9.46
N PRO A 104 10.03 7.24 -10.70
CA PRO A 104 11.06 7.83 -11.53
C PRO A 104 11.14 9.35 -11.31
N ASN A 105 11.38 9.78 -10.07
CA ASN A 105 11.46 11.21 -9.75
C ASN A 105 12.67 11.86 -10.43
N HIS A 106 12.52 13.13 -10.83
CA HIS A 106 13.61 13.91 -11.41
C HIS A 106 13.64 15.31 -10.77
N PRO A 107 14.81 15.87 -10.39
CA PRO A 107 14.89 17.15 -9.66
C PRO A 107 14.26 18.36 -10.35
N THR A 108 14.03 18.27 -11.66
CA THR A 108 13.45 19.33 -12.50
C THR A 108 12.28 18.85 -13.36
N ASP A 109 11.72 17.67 -13.05
CA ASP A 109 10.67 17.03 -13.86
C ASP A 109 11.03 16.87 -15.36
N ASP A 110 12.30 16.59 -15.68
CA ASP A 110 12.72 16.39 -17.07
C ASP A 110 12.13 15.10 -17.63
N LEU A 111 11.28 15.23 -18.66
CA LEU A 111 10.55 14.09 -19.23
C LEU A 111 11.47 12.98 -19.76
N ARG A 112 12.68 13.31 -20.25
CA ARG A 112 13.60 12.29 -20.77
C ARG A 112 14.28 11.52 -19.66
N GLY A 113 14.72 12.21 -18.61
CA GLY A 113 15.27 11.59 -17.41
C GLY A 113 14.26 10.66 -16.73
N ILE A 114 13.01 11.12 -16.62
CA ILE A 114 11.90 10.33 -16.09
C ILE A 114 11.64 9.10 -16.98
N ALA A 115 11.55 9.29 -18.30
CA ALA A 115 11.31 8.18 -19.22
C ALA A 115 12.44 7.12 -19.19
N ALA A 116 13.70 7.55 -19.03
CA ALA A 116 14.83 6.63 -18.90
C ALA A 116 14.71 5.78 -17.62
N SER A 117 14.40 6.41 -16.48
CA SER A 117 14.17 5.74 -15.21
C SER A 117 12.94 4.81 -15.24
N LEU A 118 11.89 5.21 -15.95
CA LEU A 118 10.69 4.40 -16.18
C LEU A 118 11.03 3.11 -16.96
N VAL A 119 11.78 3.21 -18.05
CA VAL A 119 12.21 2.04 -18.83
C VAL A 119 13.09 1.13 -17.98
N ASP A 120 14.06 1.69 -17.24
CA ASP A 120 14.95 0.92 -16.37
C ASP A 120 14.14 0.11 -15.34
N GLY A 121 13.25 0.76 -14.58
CA GLY A 121 12.42 0.09 -13.60
C GLY A 121 11.51 -1.00 -14.18
N LEU A 122 10.93 -0.78 -15.37
CA LEU A 122 10.10 -1.80 -16.05
C LEU A 122 10.91 -3.04 -16.43
N LEU A 123 12.19 -2.89 -16.82
CA LEU A 123 13.08 -4.01 -17.12
C LEU A 123 13.40 -4.87 -15.89
N TYR A 124 13.30 -4.31 -14.69
CA TYR A 124 13.37 -5.05 -13.42
C TYR A 124 12.01 -5.53 -12.91
N GLY A 125 10.95 -5.39 -13.72
CA GLY A 125 9.60 -5.78 -13.33
C GLY A 125 9.01 -4.92 -12.22
N SER A 126 9.44 -3.66 -12.12
CA SER A 126 8.86 -2.68 -11.20
C SER A 126 7.70 -1.92 -11.85
N GLY A 127 6.71 -1.51 -11.06
CA GLY A 127 5.64 -0.62 -11.50
C GLY A 127 4.26 -1.25 -11.60
N ASP A 128 4.06 -2.46 -11.09
CA ASP A 128 2.75 -3.10 -11.04
C ASP A 128 1.81 -2.49 -9.99
N ALA A 129 2.33 -1.84 -8.95
CA ALA A 129 1.46 -1.09 -8.03
C ALA A 129 1.01 0.24 -8.64
N VAL A 130 1.93 1.01 -9.23
CA VAL A 130 1.69 2.28 -9.94
C VAL A 130 2.99 2.77 -10.59
N LEU A 131 2.87 3.46 -11.73
CA LEU A 131 3.91 4.34 -12.26
C LEU A 131 3.70 5.73 -11.64
N GLY A 132 4.44 6.04 -10.57
CA GLY A 132 4.10 7.12 -9.63
C GLY A 132 5.20 8.16 -9.49
N ILE A 133 4.97 9.37 -9.98
CA ILE A 133 5.94 10.48 -9.92
C ILE A 133 5.56 11.46 -8.80
N ASN A 134 6.48 11.76 -7.90
CA ASN A 134 6.40 12.98 -7.10
C ASN A 134 6.90 14.13 -7.99
N PRO A 135 6.07 15.12 -8.34
CA PRO A 135 6.52 16.20 -9.19
C PRO A 135 7.38 17.19 -8.37
N ALA A 136 8.43 17.73 -8.96
CA ALA A 136 9.22 18.81 -8.36
C ALA A 136 8.42 20.11 -8.23
N THR A 137 7.36 20.29 -9.03
CA THR A 137 6.43 21.43 -8.92
C THR A 137 4.96 21.01 -8.96
N ASP A 138 4.12 21.65 -8.15
CA ASP A 138 2.65 21.44 -8.18
C ASP A 138 1.95 22.33 -9.22
N ASN A 139 2.58 22.53 -10.38
CA ASN A 139 2.02 23.31 -11.47
C ASN A 139 1.10 22.44 -12.33
N VAL A 140 -0.15 22.86 -12.54
CA VAL A 140 -1.15 22.09 -13.30
C VAL A 140 -0.66 21.67 -14.69
N GLN A 141 0.05 22.54 -15.43
CA GLN A 141 0.54 22.19 -16.76
C GLN A 141 1.66 21.14 -16.69
N ALA A 142 2.63 21.34 -15.79
CA ALA A 142 3.72 20.38 -15.60
C ALA A 142 3.20 18.99 -15.21
N VAL A 143 2.25 18.94 -14.25
CA VAL A 143 1.61 17.70 -13.83
C VAL A 143 0.80 17.07 -14.98
N SER A 144 0.12 17.89 -15.80
CA SER A 144 -0.57 17.39 -16.99
C SER A 144 0.41 16.74 -17.98
N ASP A 145 1.55 17.38 -18.25
CA ASP A 145 2.55 16.86 -19.19
C ASP A 145 3.13 15.53 -18.70
N LEU A 146 3.39 15.41 -17.39
CA LEU A 146 3.81 14.16 -16.76
C LEU A 146 2.75 13.05 -16.88
N LEU A 147 1.47 13.36 -16.61
CA LEU A 147 0.37 12.40 -16.74
C LEU A 147 0.20 11.91 -18.18
N GLN A 148 0.27 12.82 -19.16
CA GLN A 148 0.16 12.47 -20.58
C GLN A 148 1.32 11.58 -21.02
N MET A 149 2.55 11.88 -20.56
CA MET A 149 3.72 11.05 -20.84
C MET A 149 3.55 9.64 -20.24
N LEU A 150 3.18 9.53 -18.97
CA LEU A 150 2.95 8.25 -18.30
C LEU A 150 1.83 7.43 -18.97
N ASP A 151 0.68 8.05 -19.26
CA ASP A 151 -0.44 7.37 -19.92
C ASP A 151 -0.09 6.96 -21.35
N GLY A 152 0.68 7.78 -22.06
CA GLY A 152 1.19 7.48 -23.39
C GLY A 152 2.08 6.25 -23.41
N VAL A 153 3.06 6.15 -22.49
CA VAL A 153 3.93 4.97 -22.35
C VAL A 153 3.10 3.74 -21.98
N ARG A 154 2.23 3.86 -20.97
CA ARG A 154 1.35 2.76 -20.53
C ARG A 154 0.49 2.24 -21.68
N ALA A 155 -0.13 3.13 -22.46
CA ALA A 155 -1.00 2.75 -23.57
C ALA A 155 -0.21 2.16 -24.73
N GLN A 156 0.93 2.75 -25.10
CA GLN A 156 1.75 2.30 -26.24
C GLN A 156 2.26 0.87 -26.05
N TYR A 157 2.67 0.51 -24.83
CA TYR A 157 3.18 -0.82 -24.52
C TYR A 157 2.14 -1.73 -23.86
N GLU A 158 0.86 -1.31 -23.83
CA GLU A 158 -0.26 -2.05 -23.23
C GLU A 158 0.04 -2.55 -21.80
N ILE A 159 0.73 -1.72 -21.01
CA ILE A 159 1.19 -2.10 -19.67
C ILE A 159 -0.02 -2.20 -18.73
N PRO A 160 -0.27 -3.37 -18.09
CA PRO A 160 -1.40 -3.56 -17.18
C PRO A 160 -1.08 -2.99 -15.79
N THR A 161 -0.94 -1.67 -15.74
CA THR A 161 -0.71 -0.88 -14.53
C THR A 161 -1.33 0.49 -14.66
N GLN A 162 -1.37 1.25 -13.57
CA GLN A 162 -1.95 2.58 -13.45
C GLN A 162 -0.88 3.65 -13.32
N THR A 163 -1.25 4.88 -13.67
CA THR A 163 -0.38 6.05 -13.57
C THR A 163 -0.84 6.98 -12.45
N CYS A 164 0.11 7.68 -11.83
CA CYS A 164 -0.19 8.70 -10.85
C CYS A 164 0.92 9.75 -10.83
N VAL A 165 0.53 11.03 -10.75
CA VAL A 165 1.45 12.10 -10.37
C VAL A 165 0.97 12.62 -9.03
N LEU A 166 1.84 12.52 -8.02
CA LEU A 166 1.54 12.75 -6.61
C LEU A 166 1.53 14.24 -6.25
N CYS A 167 0.72 14.99 -7.00
CA CYS A 167 0.41 16.39 -6.76
C CYS A 167 -0.66 16.55 -5.68
N HIS A 168 -0.92 17.78 -5.23
CA HIS A 168 -2.03 18.03 -4.31
C HIS A 168 -3.37 17.66 -4.97
N VAL A 169 -4.31 17.09 -4.20
CA VAL A 169 -5.58 16.57 -4.73
C VAL A 169 -6.41 17.62 -5.48
N THR A 170 -6.29 18.90 -5.12
CA THR A 170 -6.96 19.99 -5.84
C THR A 170 -6.39 20.22 -7.24
N THR A 171 -5.08 20.00 -7.43
CA THR A 171 -4.45 19.99 -8.75
C THR A 171 -5.01 18.83 -9.58
N THR A 172 -5.16 17.65 -8.97
CA THR A 172 -5.82 16.50 -9.62
C THR A 172 -7.25 16.84 -10.05
N LEU A 173 -8.06 17.46 -9.18
CA LEU A 173 -9.43 17.88 -9.53
C LEU A 173 -9.47 18.84 -10.72
N GLU A 174 -8.53 19.78 -10.79
CA GLU A 174 -8.41 20.70 -11.94
C GLU A 174 -8.01 19.96 -13.22
N LEU A 175 -7.10 19.00 -13.13
CA LEU A 175 -6.69 18.16 -14.25
C LEU A 175 -7.85 17.32 -14.80
N ILE A 176 -8.69 16.77 -13.91
CA ILE A 176 -9.91 16.05 -14.29
C ILE A 176 -10.86 16.96 -15.08
N LYS A 177 -11.07 18.20 -14.62
CA LYS A 177 -11.91 19.19 -15.34
C LYS A 177 -11.37 19.50 -16.74
N ARG A 178 -10.05 19.43 -16.93
CA ARG A 178 -9.37 19.64 -18.22
C ARG A 178 -9.30 18.37 -19.09
N GLY A 179 -9.82 17.24 -18.62
CA GLY A 179 -9.82 15.98 -19.36
C GLY A 179 -8.47 15.25 -19.38
N ALA A 180 -7.59 15.51 -18.42
CA ALA A 180 -6.33 14.79 -18.28
C ALA A 180 -6.55 13.30 -17.93
N PRO A 181 -5.64 12.40 -18.32
CA PRO A 181 -5.78 10.95 -18.11
C PRO A 181 -5.45 10.52 -16.67
N VAL A 182 -6.22 10.98 -15.70
CA VAL A 182 -6.03 10.64 -14.28
C VAL A 182 -6.53 9.23 -14.00
N ASP A 183 -5.63 8.29 -13.70
CA ASP A 183 -6.00 6.96 -13.23
C ASP A 183 -6.26 6.93 -11.72
N LEU A 184 -5.33 7.48 -10.91
CA LEU A 184 -5.45 7.57 -9.46
C LEU A 184 -5.36 9.02 -8.97
N ALA A 185 -6.20 9.38 -7.99
CA ALA A 185 -6.06 10.61 -7.23
C ALA A 185 -5.22 10.37 -5.98
N PHE A 186 -4.06 11.04 -5.92
CA PHE A 186 -3.17 11.00 -4.77
C PHE A 186 -3.50 12.08 -3.73
N GLN A 187 -3.25 11.78 -2.46
CA GLN A 187 -3.16 12.79 -1.41
C GLN A 187 -2.43 12.27 -0.17
N SER A 188 -1.56 13.09 0.44
CA SER A 188 -1.09 12.84 1.81
C SER A 188 -2.19 13.15 2.81
N ILE A 189 -2.42 12.24 3.77
CA ILE A 189 -3.48 12.37 4.79
C ILE A 189 -2.93 12.17 6.21
N ALA A 190 -3.65 12.67 7.21
CA ALA A 190 -3.30 12.55 8.61
C ALA A 190 -4.49 12.14 9.49
N GLY A 191 -4.20 11.75 10.74
CA GLY A 191 -5.19 11.24 11.69
C GLY A 191 -6.04 12.27 12.44
N THR A 192 -5.81 13.57 12.22
CA THR A 192 -6.56 14.65 12.86
C THR A 192 -7.02 15.67 11.82
N GLU A 193 -8.14 16.33 12.10
CA GLU A 193 -8.68 17.36 11.21
C GLU A 193 -7.69 18.54 11.07
N ALA A 194 -7.06 18.97 12.17
CA ALA A 194 -6.07 20.04 12.16
C ALA A 194 -4.84 19.70 11.31
N ALA A 195 -4.34 18.45 11.37
CA ALA A 195 -3.23 18.02 10.53
C ALA A 195 -3.63 17.98 9.04
N ASN A 196 -4.79 17.42 8.70
CA ASN A 196 -5.31 17.44 7.32
C ASN A 196 -5.47 18.88 6.80
N LYS A 197 -5.94 19.80 7.64
CA LYS A 197 -6.05 21.22 7.29
C LYS A 197 -4.69 21.86 7.01
N SER A 198 -3.63 21.47 7.74
CA SER A 198 -2.26 21.93 7.45
C SER A 198 -1.74 21.45 6.09
N PHE A 199 -2.25 20.32 5.59
CA PHE A 199 -1.99 19.83 4.23
C PHE A 199 -2.89 20.49 3.17
N GLY A 200 -3.79 21.41 3.54
CA GLY A 200 -4.69 22.07 2.60
C GLY A 200 -5.93 21.25 2.23
N ILE A 201 -6.25 20.18 2.97
CA ILE A 201 -7.38 19.29 2.64
C ILE A 201 -8.43 19.20 3.76
N SER A 202 -9.61 18.73 3.36
CA SER A 202 -10.70 18.34 4.25
C SER A 202 -11.35 17.04 3.73
N LEU A 203 -12.18 16.39 4.55
CA LEU A 203 -12.91 15.20 4.10
C LEU A 203 -13.86 15.50 2.93
N SER A 204 -14.40 16.73 2.82
CA SER A 204 -15.25 17.09 1.68
C SER A 204 -14.45 17.18 0.38
N VAL A 205 -13.21 17.69 0.42
CA VAL A 205 -12.32 17.73 -0.75
C VAL A 205 -11.93 16.31 -1.18
N LEU A 206 -11.64 15.42 -0.22
CA LEU A 206 -11.36 14.01 -0.51
C LEU A 206 -12.57 13.29 -1.11
N GLN A 207 -13.79 13.61 -0.63
CA GLN A 207 -15.03 13.07 -1.19
C GLN A 207 -15.23 13.51 -2.64
N GLU A 208 -15.04 14.81 -2.94
CA GLU A 208 -15.12 15.35 -4.30
C GLU A 208 -14.10 14.68 -5.23
N ALA A 209 -12.84 14.56 -4.79
CA ALA A 209 -11.78 13.92 -5.57
C ALA A 209 -12.03 12.44 -5.84
N TRP A 210 -12.58 11.72 -4.85
CA TRP A 210 -12.95 10.33 -5.00
C TRP A 210 -14.07 10.15 -6.01
N GLU A 211 -15.14 10.93 -5.91
CA GLU A 211 -16.26 10.88 -6.86
C GLU A 211 -15.85 11.30 -8.28
N ALA A 212 -15.05 12.36 -8.40
CA ALA A 212 -14.57 12.85 -9.70
C ALA A 212 -13.68 11.83 -10.41
N THR A 213 -12.73 11.22 -9.68
CA THR A 213 -11.83 10.19 -10.26
C THR A 213 -12.61 8.92 -10.60
N LEU A 214 -13.55 8.50 -9.74
CA LEU A 214 -14.40 7.34 -9.98
C LEU A 214 -15.25 7.52 -11.24
N ALA A 215 -15.79 8.72 -11.46
CA ALA A 215 -16.63 9.05 -12.61
C ALA A 215 -15.89 8.95 -13.96
N LEU A 216 -14.55 8.98 -13.98
CA LEU A 216 -13.77 8.80 -15.19
C LEU A 216 -13.85 7.37 -15.76
N GLY A 217 -14.20 6.37 -14.93
CA GLY A 217 -14.43 5.00 -15.40
C GLY A 217 -13.22 4.35 -16.11
N ARG A 218 -12.00 4.73 -15.73
CA ARG A 218 -10.76 4.34 -16.44
C ARG A 218 -10.22 2.94 -16.10
N GLY A 219 -10.67 2.36 -15.00
CA GLY A 219 -10.27 1.02 -14.56
C GLY A 219 -10.82 -0.08 -15.48
N THR A 220 -10.02 -1.12 -15.72
CA THR A 220 -10.39 -2.24 -16.60
C THR A 220 -10.84 -3.49 -15.83
N LEU A 221 -10.46 -3.60 -14.55
CA LEU A 221 -10.79 -4.73 -13.67
C LEU A 221 -11.53 -4.30 -12.39
N GLY A 222 -11.39 -3.05 -11.98
CA GLY A 222 -12.00 -2.53 -10.76
C GLY A 222 -12.04 -1.01 -10.71
N ASP A 223 -12.55 -0.50 -9.59
CA ASP A 223 -12.92 0.91 -9.38
C ASP A 223 -12.24 1.51 -8.13
N ASN A 224 -11.15 0.90 -7.65
CA ASN A 224 -10.33 1.49 -6.60
C ASN A 224 -9.46 2.62 -7.22
N VAL A 225 -9.74 3.87 -6.87
CA VAL A 225 -9.17 5.05 -7.59
C VAL A 225 -8.35 6.01 -6.73
N MET A 226 -8.27 5.78 -5.42
CA MET A 226 -7.48 6.64 -4.53
C MET A 226 -6.12 6.05 -4.23
N TYR A 227 -5.14 6.93 -4.07
CA TYR A 227 -3.83 6.63 -3.52
C TYR A 227 -3.57 7.57 -2.34
N PHE A 228 -3.36 7.03 -1.13
CA PHE A 228 -2.98 7.83 0.03
C PHE A 228 -1.57 7.51 0.54
N GLU A 229 -0.87 8.55 0.99
CA GLU A 229 0.32 8.41 1.82
C GLU A 229 0.06 8.92 3.24
N THR A 230 0.64 8.20 4.18
CA THR A 230 0.59 8.49 5.62
C THR A 230 2.00 8.41 6.20
N GLY A 231 2.15 8.59 7.51
CA GLY A 231 3.45 8.52 8.14
C GLY A 231 3.39 8.99 9.57
N GLN A 232 3.99 8.20 10.46
CA GLN A 232 4.20 8.59 11.85
C GLN A 232 4.99 9.90 11.92
N GLY A 233 4.55 10.80 12.81
CA GLY A 233 5.17 12.11 13.01
C GLY A 233 4.43 13.25 12.33
N SER A 234 3.64 12.99 11.29
CA SER A 234 2.87 14.01 10.55
C SER A 234 2.02 14.91 11.45
N ALA A 235 1.21 14.32 12.35
CA ALA A 235 0.37 15.07 13.28
C ALA A 235 1.18 15.86 14.33
N LEU A 236 2.36 15.35 14.74
CA LEU A 236 3.25 16.05 15.65
C LEU A 236 3.92 17.25 14.96
N SER A 237 4.44 17.04 13.74
CA SER A 237 5.02 18.10 12.90
C SER A 237 4.03 19.25 12.65
N ALA A 238 2.74 18.94 12.49
CA ALA A 238 1.68 19.92 12.32
C ALA A 238 1.20 20.56 13.64
N ASN A 239 1.80 20.23 14.78
CA ASN A 239 1.33 20.62 16.12
C ASN A 239 -0.17 20.31 16.34
N ALA A 240 -0.62 19.18 15.80
CA ALA A 240 -2.02 18.79 15.66
C ALA A 240 -2.31 17.40 16.22
N HIS A 241 -1.43 16.87 17.07
CA HIS A 241 -1.57 15.54 17.68
C HIS A 241 -2.45 15.55 18.95
N HIS A 242 -2.72 16.71 19.55
CA HIS A 242 -3.63 16.86 20.71
C HIS A 242 -3.30 15.94 21.89
N GLY A 243 -2.02 15.68 22.14
CA GLY A 243 -1.57 14.79 23.22
C GLY A 243 -1.63 13.29 22.90
N LEU A 244 -2.04 12.90 21.68
CA LEU A 244 -1.97 11.52 21.21
C LEU A 244 -0.55 11.14 20.76
N ASP A 245 -0.23 9.86 20.87
CA ASP A 245 1.01 9.27 20.33
C ASP A 245 0.96 9.11 18.80
N GLN A 246 2.14 8.99 18.18
CA GLN A 246 2.30 8.89 16.73
C GLN A 246 1.53 7.71 16.13
N GLN A 247 1.60 6.52 16.75
CA GLN A 247 0.93 5.31 16.25
C GLN A 247 -0.60 5.45 16.26
N THR A 248 -1.17 6.07 17.30
CA THR A 248 -2.62 6.28 17.38
C THR A 248 -3.09 7.30 16.35
N CYS A 249 -2.33 8.38 16.12
CA CYS A 249 -2.58 9.31 15.03
C CYS A 249 -2.50 8.62 13.65
N GLU A 250 -1.49 7.79 13.45
CA GLU A 250 -1.29 7.07 12.19
C GLU A 250 -2.43 6.08 11.91
N ALA A 251 -2.86 5.30 12.91
CA ALA A 251 -4.02 4.44 12.78
C ALA A 251 -5.31 5.21 12.42
N ARG A 252 -5.47 6.44 12.91
CA ARG A 252 -6.61 7.31 12.54
C ARG A 252 -6.52 7.78 11.09
N ALA A 253 -5.32 8.00 10.54
CA ALA A 253 -5.15 8.32 9.12
C ALA A 253 -5.67 7.16 8.24
N TYR A 254 -5.46 5.92 8.65
CA TYR A 254 -6.04 4.75 7.96
C TYR A 254 -7.57 4.74 7.99
N ALA A 255 -8.20 5.21 9.07
CA ALA A 255 -9.66 5.34 9.10
C ALA A 255 -10.18 6.39 8.10
N VAL A 256 -9.41 7.46 7.83
CA VAL A 256 -9.70 8.42 6.76
C VAL A 256 -9.59 7.73 5.40
N ALA A 257 -8.49 7.04 5.11
CA ALA A 257 -8.28 6.33 3.84
C ALA A 257 -9.40 5.32 3.54
N ARG A 258 -9.81 4.52 4.53
CA ARG A 258 -10.80 3.44 4.40
C ARG A 258 -12.12 3.90 3.80
N ARG A 259 -12.52 5.15 4.06
CA ARG A 259 -13.77 5.72 3.55
C ARG A 259 -13.82 5.84 2.02
N TYR A 260 -12.66 5.94 1.36
CA TYR A 260 -12.56 6.26 -0.07
C TYR A 260 -12.07 5.09 -0.93
N ARG A 261 -12.13 3.85 -0.41
CA ARG A 261 -11.83 2.61 -1.15
C ARG A 261 -10.53 2.70 -2.00
N PRO A 262 -9.39 3.08 -1.41
CA PRO A 262 -8.16 3.31 -2.16
C PRO A 262 -7.67 2.04 -2.85
N LEU A 263 -6.94 2.21 -3.95
CA LEU A 263 -6.14 1.15 -4.55
C LEU A 263 -4.87 0.92 -3.73
N LEU A 264 -4.26 2.01 -3.25
CA LEU A 264 -2.98 2.05 -2.57
C LEU A 264 -3.07 2.90 -1.31
N VAL A 265 -2.48 2.42 -0.23
CA VAL A 265 -2.13 3.22 0.95
C VAL A 265 -0.73 2.80 1.37
N ASN A 266 0.22 3.72 1.52
CA ASN A 266 1.49 3.42 2.18
C ASN A 266 1.81 4.39 3.31
N SER A 267 2.41 3.87 4.36
CA SER A 267 3.16 4.68 5.32
C SER A 267 4.53 4.98 4.73
N VAL A 268 5.00 6.21 4.88
CA VAL A 268 6.34 6.64 4.50
C VAL A 268 7.21 6.70 5.76
N VAL A 269 7.58 5.52 6.27
CA VAL A 269 8.23 5.37 7.57
C VAL A 269 9.72 5.68 7.47
N GLY A 270 10.23 6.59 8.31
CA GLY A 270 11.63 7.03 8.27
C GLY A 270 11.91 8.24 7.36
N PHE A 271 10.90 8.76 6.67
CA PHE A 271 11.06 9.88 5.73
C PHE A 271 11.26 11.25 6.37
N ILE A 272 10.64 11.51 7.54
CA ILE A 272 10.65 12.86 8.12
C ILE A 272 12.00 13.16 8.78
N GLY A 273 12.49 12.27 9.66
CA GLY A 273 13.75 12.47 10.37
C GLY A 273 13.82 11.83 11.76
N PRO A 274 15.01 11.89 12.38
CA PRO A 274 15.31 11.30 13.69
C PRO A 274 14.53 11.90 14.86
N GLU A 275 13.93 13.08 14.67
CA GLU A 275 13.08 13.73 15.68
C GLU A 275 11.80 12.91 15.95
N TYR A 276 11.41 12.06 15.00
CA TYR A 276 10.20 11.24 15.05
C TYR A 276 10.51 9.75 15.22
N LEU A 277 11.51 9.26 14.47
CA LEU A 277 12.03 7.89 14.52
C LEU A 277 13.56 7.93 14.40
N TYR A 278 14.25 7.78 15.53
CA TYR A 278 15.67 8.09 15.66
C TYR A 278 16.59 7.11 14.93
N ASP A 279 16.33 5.80 15.07
CA ASP A 279 17.22 4.73 14.63
C ASP A 279 16.49 3.67 13.79
N GLY A 280 17.25 2.77 13.16
CA GLY A 280 16.72 1.65 12.37
C GLY A 280 15.75 0.77 13.15
N LYS A 281 15.98 0.57 14.46
CA LYS A 281 15.09 -0.19 15.34
C LYS A 281 13.71 0.46 15.47
N GLN A 282 13.64 1.77 15.64
CA GLN A 282 12.39 2.52 15.71
C GLN A 282 11.65 2.52 14.37
N ILE A 283 12.38 2.70 13.26
CA ILE A 283 11.84 2.63 11.90
C ILE A 283 11.23 1.24 11.65
N ILE A 284 11.96 0.16 11.92
CA ILE A 284 11.48 -1.22 11.77
C ILE A 284 10.21 -1.45 12.59
N ARG A 285 10.20 -0.99 13.84
CA ARG A 285 9.04 -1.16 14.72
C ARG A 285 7.81 -0.42 14.18
N ALA A 286 7.95 0.86 13.87
CA ALA A 286 6.87 1.71 13.36
C ALA A 286 6.28 1.13 12.07
N ALA A 287 7.13 0.71 11.13
CA ALA A 287 6.73 0.12 9.86
C ALA A 287 5.85 -1.13 10.04
N LEU A 288 6.21 -2.00 10.99
CA LEU A 288 5.45 -3.21 11.30
C LEU A 288 4.10 -2.90 11.96
N GLU A 289 4.06 -1.88 12.82
CA GLU A 289 2.81 -1.43 13.45
C GLU A 289 1.87 -0.77 12.44
N ASP A 290 2.41 0.03 11.53
CA ASP A 290 1.69 0.70 10.44
C ASP A 290 1.09 -0.30 9.47
N HIS A 291 1.91 -1.24 9.00
CA HIS A 291 1.47 -2.32 8.13
C HIS A 291 0.37 -3.17 8.80
N PHE A 292 0.55 -3.52 10.08
CA PHE A 292 -0.45 -4.24 10.87
C PHE A 292 -1.75 -3.45 10.97
N CYS A 293 -1.68 -2.18 11.39
CA CYS A 293 -2.87 -1.37 11.61
C CYS A 293 -3.65 -1.13 10.31
N GLY A 294 -2.95 -0.80 9.22
CA GLY A 294 -3.56 -0.61 7.90
C GLY A 294 -4.30 -1.87 7.42
N LYS A 295 -3.66 -3.04 7.51
CA LYS A 295 -4.26 -4.33 7.12
C LYS A 295 -5.45 -4.70 7.99
N LEU A 296 -5.36 -4.58 9.31
CA LEU A 296 -6.49 -4.88 10.22
C LEU A 296 -7.67 -3.94 10.00
N LEU A 297 -7.42 -2.71 9.57
CA LEU A 297 -8.46 -1.76 9.16
C LEU A 297 -8.98 -2.00 7.74
N GLY A 298 -8.45 -2.99 7.02
CA GLY A 298 -8.93 -3.43 5.71
C GLY A 298 -8.38 -2.62 4.54
N LEU A 299 -7.17 -2.06 4.67
CA LEU A 299 -6.51 -1.28 3.62
C LEU A 299 -5.47 -2.07 2.82
N PRO A 300 -5.26 -1.74 1.54
CA PRO A 300 -4.22 -2.33 0.69
C PRO A 300 -2.84 -1.76 1.06
N MET A 301 -2.38 -2.10 2.26
CA MET A 301 -1.26 -1.42 2.92
C MET A 301 0.10 -1.83 2.32
N GLY A 302 0.77 -0.84 1.74
CA GLY A 302 2.19 -0.86 1.40
C GLY A 302 3.02 -0.08 2.42
N VAL A 303 4.34 -0.08 2.24
CA VAL A 303 5.27 0.70 3.08
C VAL A 303 6.42 1.20 2.21
N ASP A 304 6.76 2.48 2.36
CA ASP A 304 8.05 3.01 1.90
C ASP A 304 9.12 2.61 2.89
N VAL A 305 9.99 1.70 2.48
CA VAL A 305 11.08 1.20 3.33
C VAL A 305 12.23 2.17 3.17
N CYS A 306 12.24 3.19 4.02
CA CYS A 306 13.07 4.35 3.78
C CYS A 306 13.69 4.95 5.05
N TYR A 307 14.72 5.76 4.85
CA TYR A 307 15.36 6.54 5.90
C TYR A 307 15.99 7.80 5.32
N THR A 308 16.28 8.77 6.19
CA THR A 308 17.04 9.96 5.83
C THR A 308 18.48 9.85 6.33
N ASN A 309 19.42 10.46 5.60
CA ASN A 309 20.86 10.43 5.92
C ASN A 309 21.26 10.97 7.30
N HIS A 310 20.35 11.60 8.05
CA HIS A 310 20.60 12.13 9.38
C HIS A 310 19.93 11.31 10.50
N ALA A 311 19.21 10.23 10.17
CA ALA A 311 18.79 9.21 11.12
C ALA A 311 19.93 8.24 11.45
N GLU A 312 19.91 7.61 12.63
CA GLU A 312 20.83 6.52 12.99
C GLU A 312 20.34 5.20 12.37
N ALA A 313 20.32 5.16 11.04
CA ALA A 313 19.88 4.04 10.23
C ALA A 313 20.68 3.96 8.93
N ASP A 314 20.78 2.77 8.37
CA ASP A 314 21.41 2.54 7.07
C ASP A 314 20.64 1.52 6.22
N GLN A 315 21.23 1.13 5.10
CA GLN A 315 20.61 0.20 4.16
C GLN A 315 20.46 -1.23 4.75
N ASP A 316 21.29 -1.65 5.70
CA ASP A 316 21.18 -2.98 6.32
C ASP A 316 19.92 -3.05 7.21
N ASP A 317 19.55 -1.94 7.86
CA ASP A 317 18.28 -1.80 8.56
C ASP A 317 17.09 -1.90 7.58
N MET A 318 17.20 -1.27 6.41
CA MET A 318 16.17 -1.31 5.37
C MET A 318 16.00 -2.71 4.78
N ASP A 319 17.08 -3.45 4.55
CA ASP A 319 17.03 -4.85 4.08
C ASP A 319 16.37 -5.77 5.10
N THR A 320 16.63 -5.51 6.39
CA THR A 320 15.96 -6.19 7.51
C THR A 320 14.46 -5.88 7.47
N LEU A 321 14.08 -4.61 7.40
CA LEU A 321 12.69 -4.19 7.35
C LEU A 321 11.96 -4.78 6.14
N LEU A 322 12.54 -4.67 4.96
CA LEU A 322 12.02 -5.22 3.70
C LEU A 322 11.69 -6.70 3.83
N THR A 323 12.64 -7.47 4.37
CA THR A 323 12.45 -8.92 4.57
C THR A 323 11.31 -9.21 5.54
N LEU A 324 11.21 -8.48 6.65
CA LEU A 324 10.13 -8.63 7.63
C LEU A 324 8.76 -8.29 7.04
N LEU A 325 8.67 -7.23 6.23
CA LEU A 325 7.44 -6.82 5.54
C LEU A 325 7.01 -7.83 4.47
N GLY A 326 7.97 -8.39 3.72
CA GLY A 326 7.69 -9.47 2.77
C GLY A 326 7.10 -10.71 3.47
N VAL A 327 7.66 -11.11 4.61
CA VAL A 327 7.12 -12.20 5.44
C VAL A 327 5.73 -11.84 5.99
N ALA A 328 5.50 -10.58 6.36
CA ALA A 328 4.20 -10.10 6.83
C ALA A 328 3.14 -10.02 5.72
N GLY A 329 3.52 -10.11 4.45
CA GLY A 329 2.60 -10.01 3.31
C GLY A 329 2.20 -8.57 2.97
N CYS A 330 3.17 -7.65 3.00
CA CYS A 330 3.03 -6.29 2.49
C CYS A 330 2.50 -6.27 1.06
N ASN A 331 1.58 -5.37 0.73
CA ASN A 331 0.98 -5.31 -0.61
C ASN A 331 1.99 -4.82 -1.64
N PHE A 332 2.73 -3.77 -1.30
CA PHE A 332 3.71 -3.17 -2.18
C PHE A 332 4.78 -2.38 -1.42
N ILE A 333 5.89 -2.17 -2.10
CA ILE A 333 7.01 -1.31 -1.67
C ILE A 333 7.33 -0.31 -2.77
N MET A 334 8.26 0.60 -2.52
CA MET A 334 8.76 1.54 -3.51
C MET A 334 9.89 0.93 -4.34
N GLY A 335 10.05 1.40 -5.56
CA GLY A 335 11.14 1.06 -6.45
C GLY A 335 11.72 2.37 -6.98
N VAL A 336 12.87 2.75 -6.42
CA VAL A 336 13.61 3.96 -6.75
C VAL A 336 14.92 3.58 -7.45
N PRO A 337 15.36 4.30 -8.49
CA PRO A 337 16.66 4.04 -9.13
C PRO A 337 17.80 4.06 -8.10
N GLY A 338 18.51 2.94 -7.98
CA GLY A 338 19.65 2.83 -7.08
C GLY A 338 19.37 3.07 -5.59
N ALA A 339 18.10 2.94 -5.14
CA ALA A 339 17.68 3.23 -3.77
C ALA A 339 17.85 4.70 -3.33
N ASP A 340 18.19 5.61 -4.25
CA ASP A 340 18.48 7.03 -3.94
C ASP A 340 17.49 7.95 -4.66
N ASP A 341 16.61 8.60 -3.91
CA ASP A 341 15.70 9.59 -4.48
C ASP A 341 16.40 10.96 -4.51
N ILE A 342 17.02 11.24 -5.64
CA ILE A 342 17.79 12.48 -5.86
C ILE A 342 16.96 13.77 -5.79
N MET A 343 15.63 13.69 -5.82
CA MET A 343 14.75 14.85 -5.73
C MET A 343 14.27 15.07 -4.30
N LEU A 344 13.89 14.00 -3.61
CA LEU A 344 13.39 14.08 -2.24
C LEU A 344 14.48 13.99 -1.16
N GLY A 345 15.70 13.56 -1.52
CA GLY A 345 16.87 13.57 -0.64
C GLY A 345 16.86 12.51 0.46
N TYR A 346 16.31 11.32 0.17
CA TYR A 346 16.22 10.19 1.10
C TYR A 346 16.50 8.87 0.38
N GLN A 347 16.75 7.82 1.16
CA GLN A 347 17.02 6.47 0.65
C GLN A 347 15.76 5.61 0.82
N SER A 348 15.43 4.82 -0.20
CA SER A 348 14.27 3.90 -0.24
C SER A 348 14.71 2.54 -0.79
N THR A 349 13.77 1.64 -1.10
CA THR A 349 14.06 0.39 -1.81
C THR A 349 14.29 0.61 -3.30
N SER A 350 15.25 -0.14 -3.85
CA SER A 350 15.58 -0.14 -5.26
C SER A 350 14.75 -1.15 -6.07
N PHE A 351 14.89 -1.09 -7.39
CA PHE A 351 14.37 -2.11 -8.30
C PHE A 351 14.94 -3.52 -8.01
N HIS A 352 16.20 -3.59 -7.56
CA HIS A 352 16.88 -4.85 -7.26
C HIS A 352 16.34 -5.50 -5.97
N ASP A 353 15.96 -4.68 -5.00
CA ASP A 353 15.48 -5.13 -3.69
C ASP A 353 14.12 -5.84 -3.83
N ALA A 354 13.28 -5.35 -4.73
CA ALA A 354 12.04 -6.03 -5.11
C ALA A 354 12.31 -7.41 -5.72
N LEU A 355 13.34 -7.56 -6.56
CA LEU A 355 13.74 -8.85 -7.13
C LEU A 355 14.32 -9.80 -6.10
N TYR A 356 15.16 -9.28 -5.19
CA TYR A 356 15.64 -10.02 -4.03
C TYR A 356 14.46 -10.61 -3.25
N LEU A 357 13.52 -9.75 -2.82
CA LEU A 357 12.42 -10.17 -1.97
C LEU A 357 11.50 -11.17 -2.68
N ARG A 358 11.17 -10.92 -3.95
CA ARG A 358 10.39 -11.84 -4.78
C ARG A 358 11.06 -13.20 -4.91
N ARG A 359 12.39 -13.24 -5.14
CA ARG A 359 13.13 -14.51 -5.27
C ARG A 359 13.20 -15.27 -3.95
N VAL A 360 13.58 -14.64 -2.85
CA VAL A 360 13.83 -15.35 -1.58
C VAL A 360 12.54 -15.83 -0.91
N LEU A 361 11.43 -15.13 -1.14
CA LEU A 361 10.12 -15.51 -0.59
C LEU A 361 9.19 -16.21 -1.61
N GLY A 362 9.64 -16.41 -2.86
CA GLY A 362 8.84 -17.01 -3.92
C GLY A 362 7.60 -16.19 -4.29
N LEU A 363 7.69 -14.86 -4.24
CA LEU A 363 6.60 -13.94 -4.57
C LEU A 363 6.62 -13.57 -6.06
N ARG A 364 5.48 -13.14 -6.58
CA ARG A 364 5.32 -12.68 -7.97
C ARG A 364 4.80 -11.24 -8.05
N PRO A 365 5.05 -10.49 -9.14
CA PRO A 365 4.29 -9.28 -9.46
C PRO A 365 2.80 -9.59 -9.62
N ALA A 366 1.94 -8.58 -9.64
CA ALA A 366 0.51 -8.71 -9.94
C ALA A 366 0.28 -9.63 -11.17
N PRO A 367 -0.70 -10.55 -11.14
CA PRO A 367 -0.83 -11.59 -12.17
C PRO A 367 -0.86 -11.06 -13.60
N GLU A 368 -1.59 -9.97 -13.82
CA GLU A 368 -1.72 -9.32 -15.12
C GLU A 368 -0.38 -8.75 -15.59
N PHE A 369 0.36 -8.11 -14.67
CA PHE A 369 1.69 -7.56 -14.95
C PHE A 369 2.74 -8.64 -15.15
N ALA A 370 2.71 -9.72 -14.39
CA ALA A 370 3.59 -10.87 -14.58
C ALA A 370 3.38 -11.54 -15.96
N ALA A 371 2.13 -11.64 -16.42
CA ALA A 371 1.83 -12.12 -17.77
C ALA A 371 2.39 -11.17 -18.85
N TRP A 372 2.23 -9.86 -18.66
CA TRP A 372 2.80 -8.85 -19.55
C TRP A 372 4.34 -8.92 -19.60
N LEU A 373 5.03 -9.00 -18.45
CA LEU A 373 6.49 -9.14 -18.38
C LEU A 373 7.00 -10.37 -19.14
N ALA A 374 6.27 -11.49 -19.08
CA ALA A 374 6.59 -12.69 -19.83
C ALA A 374 6.36 -12.52 -21.34
N GLN A 375 5.27 -11.85 -21.73
CA GLN A 375 4.97 -11.53 -23.13
C GLN A 375 6.02 -10.60 -23.75
N GLN A 376 6.52 -9.62 -22.98
CA GLN A 376 7.57 -8.70 -23.44
C GLN A 376 8.98 -9.33 -23.46
N GLY A 377 9.12 -10.58 -22.99
CA GLY A 377 10.43 -11.25 -22.92
C GLY A 377 11.36 -10.65 -21.86
N ILE A 378 10.81 -9.95 -20.85
CA ILE A 378 11.57 -9.40 -19.73
C ILE A 378 11.77 -10.48 -18.66
N PHE A 379 10.75 -11.35 -18.46
CA PHE A 379 10.79 -12.47 -17.50
C PHE A 379 10.38 -13.78 -18.18
N ASP A 380 10.82 -14.90 -17.65
CA ASP A 380 10.30 -16.22 -18.04
C ASP A 380 9.02 -16.58 -17.25
N ALA A 381 8.39 -17.70 -17.62
CA ALA A 381 7.18 -18.21 -16.95
C ALA A 381 7.40 -18.58 -15.46
N SER A 382 8.66 -18.79 -15.05
CA SER A 382 9.04 -19.07 -13.67
C SER A 382 9.19 -17.80 -12.82
N GLY A 383 9.18 -16.62 -13.45
CA GLY A 383 9.37 -15.34 -12.79
C GLY A 383 10.85 -14.94 -12.67
N ARG A 384 11.73 -15.52 -13.49
CA ARG A 384 13.13 -15.13 -13.57
C ARG A 384 13.33 -14.09 -14.67
N GLN A 385 14.04 -13.00 -14.34
CA GLN A 385 14.44 -11.98 -15.31
C GLN A 385 15.34 -12.58 -16.40
N LEU A 386 15.03 -12.27 -17.65
CA LEU A 386 15.78 -12.67 -18.83
C LEU A 386 16.87 -11.63 -19.13
N PRO A 387 18.03 -12.04 -19.69
CA PRO A 387 19.03 -11.09 -20.15
C PRO A 387 18.44 -10.17 -21.23
N VAL A 388 18.74 -8.87 -21.16
CA VAL A 388 18.42 -7.94 -22.24
C VAL A 388 19.21 -8.39 -23.47
N ALA A 389 18.51 -8.74 -24.55
CA ALA A 389 19.16 -9.08 -25.81
C ALA A 389 19.95 -7.87 -26.32
N ALA A 390 21.24 -8.08 -26.63
CA ALA A 390 22.18 -7.06 -27.08
C ALA A 390 21.84 -6.49 -28.46
#